data_AF-A0A8J4PMN6-F1
#
_entry.id   AF-A0A8J4PMN6-F1
#
_cell.length_a   1.000
_cell.length_b   1.000
_cell.length_c   1.000
_cell.angle_alpha   90.00
_cell.angle_beta   90.00
_cell.angle_gamma   90.00
#
_symmetry.space_group_name_H-M   'P 1'
#
loop_
_entity.id
_entity.type
_entity.pdbx_description
1 polymer ?
#
loop_
_entity_poly.entity_id
_entity_poly.type
_entity_poly.pdbx_seq_one_letter_code
_entity_poly.pdbx_strand_id
1 'polypeptide(L)'
;MTILSPYDVKDSNDRSTSVFLSVEILAIILYTSLSVVCLFSLYKTFYRKESVILSRLFHIFICIFVSLRVVWYILRVATGEGPITFSLNTISFLFYLSGLLVVLFYWLERYHQTYVSTTEFLPKMKILFISSITCLYVGQIIILILFYTVNHQKREGSSLYLSNTLIQATVSLLIGVIFLLTILRTYLRFTNADKDLCRNQIQQVRKILLLSIIFSFCFLIRTIIFIYQPITEKYMNQEIFITFGYFIPDIIPTLVQIIIIHTNMKNEVEDNKFFNNLYDDENEMDDSGVTNDGDEDYYNNKNTYNSTSTPNGSIVDNEYDDEYHPHYGGSTKKIQFDFSNNNNNRSNTTSSGDLSFIQNDRLSDRESGNGGSTHTTQTKKESTPLISK
;
A
#
# COMPACT_ATOMS: atom_id res chain seq x y z
N MET A 1 12.80 -42.00 16.45
CA MET A 1 12.43 -41.79 15.03
C MET A 1 11.65 -43.01 14.61
N THR A 2 10.35 -43.00 14.87
CA THR A 2 9.48 -44.17 14.70
C THR A 2 8.98 -44.18 13.27
N ILE A 3 9.48 -45.12 12.48
CA ILE A 3 9.05 -45.32 11.09
C ILE A 3 7.65 -45.93 11.16
N LEU A 4 6.62 -45.08 11.08
CA LEU A 4 5.23 -45.51 10.94
C LEU A 4 5.10 -46.28 9.63
N SER A 5 4.63 -47.53 9.74
CA SER A 5 4.37 -48.45 8.64
C SER A 5 3.44 -47.80 7.60
N PRO A 6 3.70 -47.95 6.28
CA PRO A 6 2.84 -47.45 5.21
C PRO A 6 1.59 -48.33 5.09
N TYR A 7 0.71 -48.26 6.09
CA TYR A 7 -0.61 -48.88 6.04
C TYR A 7 -1.52 -48.07 5.12
N ASP A 8 -1.76 -48.64 3.93
CA ASP A 8 -3.06 -48.74 3.27
C ASP A 8 -4.03 -47.56 3.46
N VAL A 9 -3.65 -46.39 2.93
CA VAL A 9 -4.59 -45.29 2.66
C VAL A 9 -5.27 -45.58 1.32
N LYS A 10 -6.10 -46.63 1.30
CA LYS A 10 -7.05 -46.88 0.22
C LYS A 10 -8.44 -46.51 0.74
N ASP A 11 -9.09 -45.59 0.04
CA ASP A 11 -10.53 -45.30 0.12
C ASP A 11 -11.06 -44.39 1.25
N SER A 12 -10.29 -43.41 1.73
CA SER A 12 -10.88 -42.21 2.38
C SER A 12 -11.23 -41.09 1.38
N ASN A 13 -11.14 -41.37 0.08
CA ASN A 13 -11.21 -40.36 -0.98
C ASN A 13 -12.61 -39.82 -1.31
N ASP A 14 -13.66 -40.17 -0.56
CA ASP A 14 -15.02 -40.09 -1.14
C ASP A 14 -16.07 -39.27 -0.38
N ARG A 15 -15.69 -38.48 0.62
CA ARG A 15 -16.56 -37.40 1.10
C ARG A 15 -15.76 -36.15 1.40
N SER A 16 -15.32 -35.47 0.35
CA SER A 16 -15.32 -34.01 0.42
C SER A 16 -16.74 -33.62 0.88
N THR A 17 -16.83 -33.14 2.12
CA THR A 17 -18.11 -32.73 2.69
C THR A 17 -18.71 -31.69 1.73
N SER A 18 -20.02 -31.71 1.50
CA SER A 18 -20.65 -30.67 0.64
C SER A 18 -20.32 -29.25 1.10
N VAL A 19 -20.00 -29.10 2.39
CA VAL A 19 -19.48 -27.88 3.02
C VAL A 19 -18.13 -27.47 2.43
N PHE A 20 -17.17 -28.38 2.32
CA PHE A 20 -15.85 -28.12 1.73
C PHE A 20 -15.97 -27.58 0.31
N LEU A 21 -16.73 -28.28 -0.54
CA LEU A 21 -16.94 -27.86 -1.93
C LEU A 21 -17.59 -26.48 -2.00
N SER A 22 -18.53 -26.19 -1.10
CA SER A 22 -19.20 -24.88 -1.02
C SER A 22 -18.21 -23.75 -0.68
N VAL A 23 -17.26 -23.99 0.23
CA VAL A 23 -16.23 -23.00 0.59
C VAL A 23 -15.30 -22.73 -0.59
N GLU A 24 -14.88 -23.77 -1.33
CA GLU A 24 -14.00 -23.59 -2.50
C GLU A 24 -14.72 -22.89 -3.66
N ILE A 25 -15.98 -23.22 -3.94
CA ILE A 25 -16.79 -22.52 -4.95
C ILE A 25 -16.96 -21.05 -4.56
N LEU A 26 -17.28 -20.77 -3.29
CA LEU A 26 -17.39 -19.40 -2.80
C LEU A 26 -16.06 -18.64 -2.97
N ALA A 27 -14.93 -19.29 -2.69
CA ALA A 27 -13.62 -18.69 -2.90
C ALA A 27 -13.37 -18.37 -4.38
N ILE A 28 -13.70 -19.28 -5.30
CA ILE A 28 -13.57 -19.04 -6.75
C ILE A 28 -14.40 -17.82 -7.17
N ILE A 29 -15.65 -17.73 -6.73
CA ILE A 29 -16.54 -16.60 -7.06
C ILE A 29 -15.94 -15.28 -6.57
N LEU A 30 -15.46 -15.24 -5.33
CA LEU A 30 -14.88 -14.04 -4.72
C LEU A 30 -13.54 -13.64 -5.36
N TYR A 31 -12.67 -14.60 -5.66
CA TYR A 31 -11.42 -14.29 -6.36
C TYR A 31 -11.66 -13.88 -7.82
N THR A 32 -12.70 -14.40 -8.46
CA THR A 32 -13.08 -14.00 -9.83
C THR A 32 -13.62 -12.58 -9.85
N SER A 33 -14.50 -12.22 -8.92
CA SER A 33 -14.99 -10.83 -8.80
C SER A 33 -13.85 -9.87 -8.48
N LEU A 34 -12.95 -10.26 -7.58
CA LEU A 34 -11.73 -9.51 -7.26
C LEU A 34 -10.81 -9.39 -8.48
N SER A 35 -10.68 -10.43 -9.30
CA SER A 35 -9.87 -10.42 -10.52
C SER A 35 -10.39 -9.38 -11.52
N VAL A 36 -11.70 -9.30 -11.70
CA VAL A 36 -12.34 -8.29 -12.56
C VAL A 36 -12.06 -6.87 -12.03
N VAL A 37 -12.15 -6.65 -10.72
CA VAL A 37 -11.82 -5.35 -10.10
C VAL A 37 -10.35 -5.01 -10.31
N CYS A 38 -9.44 -5.97 -10.12
CA CYS A 38 -8.00 -5.79 -10.34
C CYS A 38 -7.67 -5.49 -11.81
N LEU A 39 -8.30 -6.18 -12.76
CA LEU A 39 -8.14 -5.95 -14.19
C LEU A 39 -8.62 -4.55 -14.59
N PHE A 40 -9.80 -4.14 -14.09
CA PHE A 40 -10.32 -2.80 -14.33
C PHE A 40 -9.38 -1.72 -13.74
N SER A 41 -8.88 -1.96 -12.54
CA SER A 41 -7.93 -1.04 -11.88
C SER A 41 -6.60 -0.95 -12.62
N LEU A 42 -6.08 -2.09 -13.10
CA LEU A 42 -4.88 -2.15 -13.93
C LEU A 42 -5.08 -1.41 -15.26
N TYR A 43 -6.19 -1.65 -15.94
CA TYR A 43 -6.56 -0.95 -17.18
C TYR A 43 -6.59 0.57 -16.99
N LYS A 44 -7.28 1.02 -15.93
CA LYS A 44 -7.36 2.45 -15.58
C LYS A 44 -5.99 3.07 -15.29
N THR A 45 -5.08 2.29 -14.71
CA THR A 45 -3.70 2.73 -14.40
C THR A 45 -2.88 2.95 -15.68
N PHE A 46 -3.08 2.16 -16.73
CA PHE A 46 -2.42 2.40 -18.02
C PHE A 46 -2.99 3.60 -18.79
N TYR A 47 -4.30 3.84 -18.69
CA TYR A 47 -4.94 4.95 -19.39
C TYR A 47 -4.60 6.31 -18.78
N ARG A 48 -4.45 6.37 -17.45
CA ARG A 48 -3.99 7.57 -16.75
C ARG A 48 -2.47 7.69 -16.95
N LYS A 49 -2.04 8.64 -17.80
CA LYS A 49 -0.63 8.96 -18.02
C LYS A 49 0.13 9.40 -16.74
N GLU A 50 -0.55 9.52 -15.61
CA GLU A 50 -0.05 10.12 -14.36
C GLU A 50 0.48 9.13 -13.31
N SER A 51 0.45 7.81 -13.51
CA SER A 51 0.83 6.91 -12.41
C SER A 51 2.35 6.77 -12.27
N VAL A 52 2.87 7.13 -11.10
CA VAL A 52 4.19 6.72 -10.58
C VAL A 52 4.40 5.22 -10.83
N ILE A 53 5.57 4.84 -11.37
CA ILE A 53 5.95 3.46 -11.75
C ILE A 53 5.57 2.43 -10.68
N LEU A 54 5.71 2.79 -9.41
CA LEU A 54 5.42 1.95 -8.26
C LEU A 54 3.94 1.53 -8.17
N SER A 55 3.01 2.43 -8.52
CA SER A 55 1.57 2.11 -8.57
C SER A 55 1.26 1.11 -9.69
N ARG A 56 1.90 1.24 -10.86
CA ARG A 56 1.76 0.25 -11.95
C ARG A 56 2.25 -1.13 -11.52
N LEU A 57 3.41 -1.20 -10.89
CA LEU A 57 3.97 -2.45 -10.38
C LEU A 57 3.04 -3.11 -9.36
N PHE A 58 2.45 -2.34 -8.44
CA PHE A 58 1.45 -2.85 -7.51
C PHE A 58 0.27 -3.52 -8.22
N HIS A 59 -0.37 -2.80 -9.15
CA HIS A 59 -1.55 -3.32 -9.85
C HIS A 59 -1.23 -4.56 -10.68
N ILE A 60 -0.04 -4.60 -11.30
CA ILE A 60 0.45 -5.78 -12.03
C ILE A 60 0.59 -6.97 -11.07
N PHE A 61 1.30 -6.80 -9.95
CA PHE A 61 1.53 -7.89 -8.99
C PHE A 61 0.23 -8.41 -8.38
N ILE A 62 -0.68 -7.53 -7.96
CA ILE A 62 -1.97 -7.95 -7.40
C ILE A 62 -2.86 -8.60 -8.46
N CYS A 63 -2.88 -8.09 -9.69
CA CYS A 63 -3.64 -8.71 -10.77
C CYS A 63 -3.13 -10.13 -11.07
N ILE A 64 -1.81 -10.32 -11.17
CA ILE A 64 -1.20 -11.64 -11.40
C ILE A 64 -1.48 -12.56 -10.20
N PHE A 65 -1.31 -12.08 -8.97
CA PHE A 65 -1.63 -12.83 -7.75
C PHE A 65 -3.07 -13.35 -7.76
N VAL A 66 -4.04 -12.46 -7.95
CA VAL A 66 -5.46 -12.84 -7.92
C VAL A 66 -5.79 -13.81 -9.06
N SER A 67 -5.22 -13.60 -10.26
CA SER A 67 -5.42 -14.50 -11.40
C SER A 67 -4.85 -15.90 -11.13
N LEU A 68 -3.64 -15.99 -10.58
CA LEU A 68 -3.04 -17.26 -10.19
C LEU A 68 -3.81 -17.95 -9.06
N ARG A 69 -4.40 -17.19 -8.13
CA ARG A 69 -5.30 -17.76 -7.10
C ARG A 69 -6.55 -18.38 -7.71
N VAL A 70 -7.21 -17.72 -8.66
CA VAL A 70 -8.37 -18.29 -9.38
C VAL A 70 -7.99 -19.60 -10.05
N VAL A 71 -6.90 -19.61 -10.82
CA VAL A 71 -6.42 -20.82 -11.52
C VAL A 71 -6.06 -21.91 -10.51
N TRP A 72 -5.42 -21.56 -9.40
CA TRP A 72 -5.06 -22.50 -8.34
C TRP A 72 -6.29 -23.17 -7.73
N TYR A 73 -7.32 -22.39 -7.34
CA TYR A 73 -8.55 -22.97 -6.78
C TYR A 73 -9.29 -23.85 -7.80
N ILE A 74 -9.38 -23.43 -9.07
CA ILE A 74 -10.00 -24.25 -10.12
C ILE A 74 -9.27 -25.58 -10.28
N LEU A 75 -7.94 -25.55 -10.39
CA LEU A 75 -7.14 -26.78 -10.53
C LEU A 75 -7.21 -27.65 -9.28
N ARG A 76 -7.27 -27.04 -8.09
CA ARG A 76 -7.41 -27.77 -6.83
C ARG A 76 -8.76 -28.49 -6.74
N VAL A 77 -9.85 -27.84 -7.15
CA VAL A 77 -11.18 -28.47 -7.22
C VAL A 77 -11.20 -29.59 -8.28
N ALA A 78 -10.62 -29.34 -9.46
CA ALA A 78 -10.72 -30.26 -10.60
C ALA A 78 -9.80 -31.49 -10.50
N THR A 79 -8.58 -31.29 -10.01
CA THR A 79 -7.52 -32.32 -10.01
C THR A 79 -7.04 -32.70 -8.62
N GLY A 80 -7.58 -32.04 -7.58
CA GLY A 80 -7.07 -32.18 -6.23
C GLY A 80 -5.71 -31.53 -6.03
N GLU A 81 -4.98 -32.04 -5.06
CA GLU A 81 -3.75 -31.44 -4.54
C GLU A 81 -2.49 -31.99 -5.24
N GLY A 82 -2.16 -31.49 -6.44
CA GLY A 82 -0.98 -31.93 -7.22
C GLY A 82 0.27 -31.01 -7.18
N PRO A 83 1.40 -31.42 -7.80
CA PRO A 83 2.63 -30.61 -7.92
C PRO A 83 2.42 -29.24 -8.61
N ILE A 84 1.54 -29.21 -9.60
CA ILE A 84 1.17 -27.98 -10.32
C ILE A 84 0.44 -27.03 -9.37
N THR A 85 -0.52 -27.52 -8.59
CA THR A 85 -1.24 -26.70 -7.60
C THR A 85 -0.29 -26.16 -6.53
N PHE A 86 0.70 -26.95 -6.10
CA PHE A 86 1.73 -26.50 -5.17
C PHE A 86 2.58 -25.35 -5.75
N SER A 87 2.99 -25.49 -7.01
CA SER A 87 3.79 -24.49 -7.71
C SER A 87 3.00 -23.18 -7.89
N LEU A 88 1.74 -23.28 -8.32
CA LEU A 88 0.85 -22.14 -8.47
C LEU A 88 0.60 -21.42 -7.14
N ASN A 89 0.34 -22.16 -6.05
CA ASN A 89 0.18 -21.57 -4.72
C ASN A 89 1.44 -20.78 -4.31
N THR A 90 2.61 -21.36 -4.55
CA THR A 90 3.91 -20.76 -4.18
C THR A 90 4.21 -19.51 -5.01
N ILE A 91 4.02 -19.57 -6.33
CA ILE A 91 4.22 -18.43 -7.22
C ILE A 91 3.19 -17.33 -6.95
N SER A 92 1.93 -17.71 -6.72
CA SER A 92 0.87 -16.78 -6.34
C SER A 92 1.25 -16.01 -5.06
N PHE A 93 1.71 -16.72 -4.04
CA PHE A 93 2.12 -16.10 -2.77
C PHE A 93 3.31 -15.13 -2.93
N LEU A 94 4.23 -15.42 -3.84
CA LEU A 94 5.34 -14.53 -4.18
C LEU A 94 4.84 -13.18 -4.73
N PHE A 95 3.87 -13.21 -5.65
CA PHE A 95 3.27 -11.99 -6.20
C PHE A 95 2.48 -11.21 -5.15
N TYR A 96 1.78 -11.91 -4.26
CA TYR A 96 1.11 -11.29 -3.12
C TYR A 96 2.10 -10.53 -2.21
N LEU A 97 3.20 -11.18 -1.80
CA LEU A 97 4.23 -10.53 -0.98
C LEU A 97 4.91 -9.38 -1.72
N SER A 98 5.10 -9.49 -3.03
CA SER A 98 5.66 -8.42 -3.86
C SER A 98 4.74 -7.19 -3.86
N GLY A 99 3.44 -7.38 -4.06
CA GLY A 99 2.44 -6.32 -3.97
C GLY A 99 2.43 -5.65 -2.59
N LEU A 100 2.49 -6.45 -1.52
CA LEU A 100 2.54 -5.93 -0.16
C LEU A 100 3.81 -5.12 0.12
N LEU A 101 4.98 -5.60 -0.33
CA LEU A 101 6.24 -4.86 -0.20
C LEU A 101 6.19 -3.55 -0.98
N VAL A 102 5.63 -3.54 -2.19
CA VAL A 102 5.43 -2.31 -2.97
C VAL A 102 4.63 -1.27 -2.16
N VAL A 103 3.52 -1.68 -1.54
CA VAL A 103 2.71 -0.80 -0.68
C VAL A 103 3.51 -0.30 0.52
N LEU A 104 4.23 -1.19 1.20
CA LEU A 104 5.04 -0.85 2.35
C LEU A 104 6.11 0.19 2.01
N PHE A 105 6.82 0.01 0.90
CA PHE A 105 7.86 0.93 0.45
C PHE A 105 7.28 2.25 -0.05
N TYR A 106 6.14 2.23 -0.74
CA TYR A 106 5.41 3.44 -1.11
C TYR A 106 5.08 4.30 0.12
N TRP A 107 4.56 3.68 1.18
CA TRP A 107 4.24 4.37 2.42
C TRP A 107 5.47 4.90 3.14
N LEU A 108 6.53 4.10 3.19
CA LEU A 108 7.78 4.51 3.82
C LEU A 108 8.41 5.70 3.08
N GLU A 109 8.38 5.68 1.74
CA GLU A 109 8.86 6.78 0.91
C GLU A 109 8.03 8.04 1.14
N ARG A 110 6.69 7.93 1.10
CA ARG A 110 5.80 9.07 1.32
C ARG A 110 5.98 9.69 2.71
N TYR A 111 6.13 8.83 3.72
CA TYR A 111 6.47 9.27 5.07
C TYR A 111 7.81 10.01 5.07
N HIS A 112 8.87 9.42 4.52
CA HIS A 112 10.19 10.05 4.55
C HIS A 112 10.20 11.41 3.83
N GLN A 113 9.56 11.52 2.67
CA GLN A 113 9.42 12.78 1.93
C GLN A 113 8.73 13.88 2.73
N THR A 114 7.81 13.51 3.62
CA THR A 114 7.06 14.49 4.43
C THR A 114 7.88 15.02 5.62
N TYR A 115 8.83 14.24 6.16
CA TYR A 115 9.51 14.56 7.44
C TYR A 115 10.99 14.86 7.33
N VAL A 116 11.64 14.35 6.30
CA VAL A 116 13.09 14.41 6.19
C VAL A 116 13.40 15.04 4.85
N SER A 117 13.80 16.31 4.87
CA SER A 117 14.17 17.10 3.71
C SER A 117 15.45 16.62 3.01
N THR A 118 16.03 15.49 3.44
CA THR A 118 17.28 14.98 2.85
C THR A 118 16.99 14.12 1.62
N THR A 119 17.49 14.60 0.49
CA THR A 119 17.45 13.93 -0.82
C THR A 119 18.27 12.62 -0.83
N GLU A 120 19.19 12.43 0.13
CA GLU A 120 20.12 11.29 0.18
C GLU A 120 19.53 9.96 0.67
N PHE A 121 18.36 9.95 1.31
CA PHE A 121 17.80 8.72 1.89
C PHE A 121 17.13 7.80 0.84
N LEU A 122 16.57 8.40 -0.21
CA LEU A 122 15.81 7.72 -1.25
C LEU A 122 16.58 6.57 -1.97
N PRO A 123 17.85 6.73 -2.39
CA PRO A 123 18.56 5.66 -3.10
C PRO A 123 18.79 4.40 -2.25
N LYS A 124 19.06 4.56 -0.94
CA LYS A 124 19.31 3.41 -0.04
C LYS A 124 18.06 2.55 0.13
N MET A 125 16.89 3.18 0.28
CA MET A 125 15.62 2.45 0.39
C MET A 125 15.26 1.70 -0.89
N LYS A 126 15.54 2.28 -2.07
CA LYS A 126 15.33 1.60 -3.36
C LYS A 126 16.18 0.33 -3.48
N ILE A 127 17.46 0.40 -3.07
CA ILE A 127 18.34 -0.79 -3.06
C ILE A 127 17.81 -1.84 -2.09
N LEU A 128 17.38 -1.44 -0.88
CA LEU A 128 16.80 -2.37 0.10
C LEU A 128 15.54 -3.06 -0.46
N PHE A 129 14.68 -2.32 -1.14
CA PHE A 129 13.48 -2.85 -1.80
C PHE A 129 13.82 -3.91 -2.84
N ILE A 130 14.68 -3.55 -3.81
CA ILE A 130 15.09 -4.44 -4.90
C ILE A 130 15.77 -5.70 -4.33
N SER A 131 16.65 -5.53 -3.33
CA SER A 131 17.32 -6.63 -2.65
C SER A 131 16.33 -7.55 -1.94
N SER A 132 15.35 -6.99 -1.22
CA SER A 132 14.33 -7.76 -0.50
C SER A 132 13.46 -8.59 -1.45
N ILE A 133 12.98 -7.98 -2.55
CA ILE A 133 12.22 -8.72 -3.58
C ILE A 133 13.09 -9.79 -4.21
N THR A 134 14.31 -9.46 -4.63
CA THR A 134 15.22 -10.42 -5.28
C THR A 134 15.49 -11.62 -4.36
N CYS A 135 15.76 -11.37 -3.08
CA CYS A 135 15.96 -12.42 -2.07
C CYS A 135 14.74 -13.33 -1.92
N LEU A 136 13.53 -12.76 -1.87
CA LEU A 136 12.28 -13.53 -1.84
C LEU A 136 12.12 -14.42 -3.07
N TYR A 137 12.38 -13.90 -4.28
CA TYR A 137 12.26 -14.66 -5.53
C TYR A 137 13.27 -15.80 -5.59
N VAL A 138 14.56 -15.51 -5.31
CA VAL A 138 15.61 -16.52 -5.31
C VAL A 138 15.32 -17.62 -4.29
N GLY A 139 14.92 -17.27 -3.07
CA GLY A 139 14.56 -18.24 -2.04
C GLY A 139 13.41 -19.16 -2.46
N GLN A 140 12.35 -18.61 -3.06
CA GLN A 140 11.21 -19.41 -3.52
C GLN A 140 11.56 -20.31 -4.73
N ILE A 141 12.38 -19.82 -5.67
CA ILE A 141 12.85 -20.63 -6.80
C ILE A 141 13.67 -21.82 -6.30
N ILE A 142 14.56 -21.61 -5.33
CA ILE A 142 15.35 -22.69 -4.71
C ILE A 142 14.41 -23.74 -4.08
N ILE A 143 13.39 -23.31 -3.33
CA ILE A 143 12.43 -24.23 -2.71
C ILE A 143 11.63 -25.01 -3.76
N LEU A 144 11.20 -24.37 -4.85
CA LEU A 144 10.51 -25.05 -5.95
C LEU A 144 11.42 -26.10 -6.62
N ILE A 145 12.68 -25.75 -6.90
CA ILE A 145 13.65 -26.70 -7.47
C ILE A 145 13.83 -27.89 -6.52
N LEU A 146 14.06 -27.65 -5.23
CA LEU A 146 14.21 -28.71 -4.22
C LEU A 146 12.97 -29.61 -4.13
N PHE A 147 11.77 -29.04 -4.25
CA PHE A 147 10.54 -29.81 -4.25
C PHE A 147 10.47 -30.78 -5.43
N TYR A 148 10.82 -30.32 -6.65
CA TYR A 148 10.80 -31.17 -7.84
C TYR A 148 11.92 -32.20 -7.88
N THR A 149 13.10 -31.88 -7.35
CA THR A 149 14.25 -32.79 -7.37
C THR A 149 14.18 -33.88 -6.30
N VAL A 150 13.73 -33.57 -5.09
CA VAL A 150 13.80 -34.50 -3.94
C VAL A 150 12.54 -35.34 -3.76
N ASN A 151 11.35 -34.78 -3.96
CA ASN A 151 10.11 -35.50 -3.59
C ASN A 151 9.56 -36.44 -4.67
N HIS A 152 10.13 -36.46 -5.87
CA HIS A 152 9.60 -37.22 -7.02
C HIS A 152 8.05 -37.11 -7.14
N GLN A 153 7.51 -35.90 -6.89
CA GLN A 153 6.07 -35.57 -6.95
C GLN A 153 5.15 -36.15 -5.86
N LYS A 154 5.66 -36.86 -4.83
CA LYS A 154 4.82 -37.29 -3.68
C LYS A 154 4.64 -36.15 -2.68
N ARG A 155 3.40 -35.70 -2.50
CA ARG A 155 3.03 -34.56 -1.67
C ARG A 155 2.76 -34.93 -0.21
N GLU A 156 1.93 -35.94 0.01
CA GLU A 156 1.46 -36.27 1.36
C GLU A 156 2.60 -36.77 2.24
N GLY A 157 2.73 -36.17 3.43
CA GLY A 157 3.81 -36.46 4.37
C GLY A 157 5.18 -35.89 3.97
N SER A 158 5.28 -35.13 2.86
CA SER A 158 6.56 -34.54 2.48
C SER A 158 6.98 -33.45 3.47
N SER A 159 8.14 -33.66 4.10
CA SER A 159 8.78 -32.67 4.97
C SER A 159 9.04 -31.35 4.24
N LEU A 160 9.41 -31.39 2.94
CA LEU A 160 9.67 -30.18 2.16
C LEU A 160 8.42 -29.34 1.91
N TYR A 161 7.26 -29.95 1.70
CA TYR A 161 5.99 -29.22 1.55
C TYR A 161 5.66 -28.45 2.84
N LEU A 162 5.77 -29.13 3.99
CA LEU A 162 5.55 -28.53 5.29
C LEU A 162 6.56 -27.40 5.55
N SER A 163 7.85 -27.63 5.30
CA SER A 163 8.90 -26.62 5.45
C SER A 163 8.67 -25.39 4.56
N ASN A 164 8.31 -25.57 3.29
CA ASN A 164 7.97 -24.44 2.41
C ASN A 164 6.83 -23.60 3.00
N THR A 165 5.77 -24.28 3.43
CA THR A 165 4.59 -23.63 3.98
C THR A 165 4.91 -22.87 5.27
N LEU A 166 5.73 -23.45 6.16
CA LEU A 166 6.21 -22.79 7.38
C LEU A 166 7.12 -21.60 7.08
N ILE A 167 8.01 -21.71 6.09
CA ILE A 167 8.86 -20.59 5.64
C ILE A 167 7.98 -19.46 5.11
N GLN A 168 6.99 -19.76 4.26
CA GLN A 168 6.06 -18.75 3.75
C GLN A 168 5.29 -18.05 4.87
N ALA A 169 4.74 -18.81 5.82
CA ALA A 169 4.04 -18.25 6.98
C ALA A 169 4.97 -17.35 7.81
N THR A 170 6.18 -17.84 8.13
CA THR A 170 7.18 -17.11 8.92
C THR A 170 7.61 -15.82 8.23
N VAL A 171 7.88 -15.87 6.92
CA VAL A 171 8.26 -14.69 6.13
C VAL A 171 7.12 -13.67 6.11
N SER A 172 5.87 -14.10 5.91
CA SER A 172 4.72 -13.17 5.94
C SER A 172 4.55 -12.52 7.31
N LEU A 173 4.70 -13.28 8.40
CA LEU A 173 4.61 -12.76 9.76
C LEU A 173 5.75 -11.76 10.03
N LEU A 174 6.98 -12.10 9.64
CA LEU A 174 8.13 -11.21 9.82
C LEU A 174 7.93 -9.88 9.09
N ILE A 175 7.50 -9.91 7.83
CA ILE A 175 7.19 -8.70 7.06
C ILE A 175 6.06 -7.91 7.73
N GLY A 176 5.00 -8.58 8.19
CA GLY A 176 3.89 -7.93 8.90
C GLY A 176 4.29 -7.28 10.22
N VAL A 177 5.16 -7.92 11.00
CA VAL A 177 5.67 -7.37 12.27
C VAL A 177 6.61 -6.19 12.00
N ILE A 178 7.53 -6.30 11.05
CA ILE A 178 8.41 -5.19 10.65
C ILE A 178 7.59 -3.99 10.20
N PHE A 179 6.55 -4.22 9.40
CA PHE A 179 5.64 -3.17 8.96
C PHE A 179 4.96 -2.48 10.15
N LEU A 180 4.37 -3.26 11.05
CA LEU A 180 3.68 -2.75 12.24
C LEU A 180 4.61 -1.94 13.13
N LEU A 181 5.81 -2.45 13.41
CA LEU A 181 6.79 -1.74 14.24
C LEU A 181 7.23 -0.43 13.58
N THR A 182 7.39 -0.41 12.26
CA THR A 182 7.75 0.79 11.52
C THR A 182 6.65 1.84 11.60
N ILE A 183 5.39 1.47 11.33
CA ILE A 183 4.25 2.38 11.39
C ILE A 183 3.96 2.83 12.83
N LEU A 184 4.09 1.94 13.81
CA LEU A 184 3.92 2.27 15.22
C LEU A 184 4.99 3.28 15.68
N ARG A 185 6.26 3.07 15.32
CA ARG A 185 7.33 4.01 15.62
C ARG A 185 7.05 5.38 15.01
N THR A 186 6.58 5.40 13.76
CA THR A 186 6.14 6.62 13.09
C THR A 186 5.01 7.30 13.88
N TYR A 187 3.94 6.57 14.21
CA TYR A 187 2.81 7.10 14.97
C TYR A 187 3.20 7.70 16.33
N LEU A 188 4.09 7.04 17.07
CA LEU A 188 4.58 7.54 18.36
C LEU A 188 5.40 8.83 18.17
N ARG A 189 6.26 8.89 17.14
CA ARG A 189 7.01 10.10 16.82
C ARG A 189 6.08 11.27 16.48
N PHE A 190 5.01 11.00 15.74
CA PHE A 190 3.97 11.97 15.42
C PHE A 190 3.20 12.48 16.63
N THR A 191 2.89 11.59 17.58
CA THR A 191 2.13 11.96 18.77
C THR A 191 2.96 12.85 19.71
N ASN A 192 4.29 12.77 19.61
CA ASN A 192 5.23 13.55 20.41
C ASN A 192 5.63 14.89 19.74
N ALA A 193 5.57 15.00 18.42
CA ALA A 193 5.79 16.26 17.70
C ALA A 193 4.51 17.13 17.73
N ASP A 194 4.65 18.45 17.83
CA ASP A 194 3.57 19.41 18.15
C ASP A 194 2.18 19.09 17.60
N LYS A 195 1.18 19.09 18.49
CA LYS A 195 -0.20 18.63 18.23
C LYS A 195 -0.98 19.50 17.24
N ASP A 196 -0.56 20.74 17.02
CA ASP A 196 -1.40 21.76 16.38
C ASP A 196 -1.19 21.92 14.88
N LEU A 197 -0.04 21.50 14.32
CA LEU A 197 0.28 21.75 12.91
C LEU A 197 -0.25 20.68 11.93
N CYS A 198 -0.61 19.47 12.38
CA CYS A 198 -0.78 18.33 11.47
C CYS A 198 -2.01 17.43 11.73
N ARG A 199 -3.19 18.00 12.03
CA ARG A 199 -4.42 17.23 12.29
C ARG A 199 -4.85 16.31 11.13
N ASN A 200 -4.64 16.72 9.89
CA ASN A 200 -4.98 15.89 8.71
C ASN A 200 -3.99 14.73 8.51
N GLN A 201 -2.70 14.97 8.76
CA GLN A 201 -1.67 13.93 8.60
C GLN A 201 -1.78 12.86 9.68
N ILE A 202 -2.07 13.23 10.94
CA ILE A 202 -2.26 12.23 12.00
C ILE A 202 -3.46 11.33 11.74
N GLN A 203 -4.52 11.83 11.09
CA GLN A 203 -5.64 10.99 10.66
C GLN A 203 -5.20 9.97 9.60
N GLN A 204 -4.35 10.36 8.64
CA GLN A 204 -3.79 9.43 7.65
C GLN A 204 -2.92 8.37 8.32
N VAL A 205 -2.03 8.76 9.23
CA VAL A 205 -1.17 7.81 9.98
C VAL A 205 -2.00 6.84 10.81
N ARG A 206 -3.08 7.29 11.45
CA ARG A 206 -4.00 6.42 12.20
C ARG A 206 -4.68 5.38 11.30
N LYS A 207 -5.10 5.77 10.09
CA LYS A 207 -5.66 4.83 9.10
C LYS A 207 -4.64 3.76 8.70
N ILE A 208 -3.38 4.15 8.48
CA ILE A 208 -2.30 3.22 8.12
C ILE A 208 -1.92 2.32 9.31
N LEU A 209 -1.93 2.84 10.53
CA LEU A 209 -1.69 2.04 11.72
C LEU A 209 -2.77 0.95 11.89
N LEU A 210 -4.04 1.33 11.75
CA LEU A 210 -5.16 0.38 11.80
C LEU A 210 -5.01 -0.70 10.72
N LEU A 211 -4.65 -0.30 9.50
CA LEU A 211 -4.35 -1.23 8.41
C LEU A 211 -3.26 -2.23 8.79
N SER A 212 -2.14 -1.72 9.32
CA SER A 212 -1.00 -2.56 9.67
C SER A 212 -1.39 -3.56 10.76
N ILE A 213 -2.21 -3.16 11.73
CA ILE A 213 -2.73 -4.07 12.77
C ILE A 213 -3.56 -5.19 12.12
N ILE A 214 -4.45 -4.87 11.18
CA ILE A 214 -5.26 -5.87 10.47
C ILE A 214 -4.36 -6.85 9.71
N PHE A 215 -3.32 -6.37 9.02
CA PHE A 215 -2.40 -7.24 8.28
C PHE A 215 -1.59 -8.14 9.20
N SER A 216 -1.01 -7.59 10.27
CA SER A 216 -0.26 -8.37 11.26
C SER A 216 -1.14 -9.43 11.92
N PHE A 217 -2.40 -9.10 12.21
CA PHE A 217 -3.36 -10.05 12.75
C PHE A 217 -3.70 -11.17 11.76
N CYS A 218 -3.90 -10.85 10.48
CA CYS A 218 -4.11 -11.85 9.42
C CYS A 218 -2.92 -12.81 9.29
N PHE A 219 -1.68 -12.30 9.32
CA PHE A 219 -0.48 -13.14 9.26
C PHE A 219 -0.22 -13.92 10.53
N LEU A 220 -0.60 -13.38 11.69
CA LEU A 220 -0.56 -14.11 12.96
C LEU A 220 -1.51 -15.31 12.92
N ILE A 221 -2.77 -15.12 12.52
CA ILE A 221 -3.73 -16.20 12.34
C ILE A 221 -3.17 -17.26 11.39
N ARG A 222 -2.72 -16.84 10.21
CA ARG A 222 -2.11 -17.73 9.22
C ARG A 222 -1.00 -18.57 9.83
N THR A 223 -0.10 -17.94 10.59
CA THR A 223 1.03 -18.61 11.23
C THR A 223 0.58 -19.61 12.29
N ILE A 224 -0.39 -19.27 13.13
CA ILE A 224 -0.96 -20.19 14.13
C ILE A 224 -1.53 -21.44 13.46
N ILE A 225 -2.28 -21.27 12.37
CA ILE A 225 -2.88 -22.39 11.63
C ILE A 225 -1.80 -23.31 11.03
N PHE A 226 -0.74 -22.75 10.44
CA PHE A 226 0.34 -23.56 9.86
C PHE A 226 1.26 -24.20 10.90
N ILE A 227 1.43 -23.58 12.07
CA ILE A 227 2.21 -24.14 13.18
C ILE A 227 1.42 -25.22 13.93
N TYR A 228 0.08 -25.24 13.83
CA TYR A 228 -0.75 -26.23 14.51
C TYR A 228 -0.36 -27.68 14.18
N GLN A 229 -0.20 -28.00 12.89
CA GLN A 229 0.13 -29.36 12.43
C GLN A 229 1.48 -29.88 12.97
N PRO A 230 2.61 -29.16 12.84
CA PRO A 230 3.89 -29.65 13.36
C PRO A 230 3.93 -29.75 14.89
N ILE A 231 3.11 -28.98 15.63
CA ILE A 231 3.05 -29.07 17.10
C ILE A 231 2.18 -30.24 17.56
N THR A 232 1.00 -30.40 16.97
CA THR A 232 0.02 -31.37 17.46
C THR A 232 0.14 -32.74 16.81
N GLU A 233 0.90 -32.84 15.72
CA GLU A 233 1.00 -34.01 14.84
C GLU A 233 -0.36 -34.47 14.29
N LYS A 234 -1.39 -33.62 14.38
CA LYS A 234 -2.76 -33.90 13.94
C LYS A 234 -3.15 -32.94 12.82
N TYR A 235 -3.92 -33.45 11.87
CA TYR A 235 -4.53 -32.61 10.84
C TYR A 235 -5.67 -31.79 11.44
N MET A 236 -5.63 -30.48 11.22
CA MET A 236 -6.77 -29.61 11.51
C MET A 236 -7.91 -29.94 10.55
N ASN A 237 -9.14 -29.71 10.99
CA ASN A 237 -10.30 -29.74 10.10
C ASN A 237 -10.02 -28.93 8.82
N GLN A 238 -10.25 -29.53 7.66
CA GLN A 238 -9.78 -29.03 6.37
C GLN A 238 -10.46 -27.70 6.01
N GLU A 239 -11.73 -27.54 6.38
CA GLU A 239 -12.50 -26.32 6.17
C GLU A 239 -11.90 -25.14 6.96
N ILE A 240 -11.57 -25.35 8.23
CA ILE A 240 -10.90 -24.34 9.07
C ILE A 240 -9.53 -24.01 8.50
N PHE A 241 -8.76 -25.02 8.11
CA PHE A 241 -7.41 -24.85 7.57
C PHE A 241 -7.40 -23.99 6.29
N ILE A 242 -8.34 -24.24 5.36
CA ILE A 242 -8.43 -23.45 4.13
C ILE A 242 -8.90 -22.03 4.42
N THR A 243 -9.93 -21.90 5.25
CA THR A 243 -10.56 -20.61 5.54
C THR A 243 -9.59 -19.67 6.25
N PHE A 244 -8.93 -20.13 7.32
CA PHE A 244 -8.04 -19.31 8.12
C PHE A 244 -6.57 -19.36 7.68
N GLY A 245 -6.14 -20.39 6.96
CA GLY A 245 -4.76 -20.50 6.46
C GLY A 245 -4.54 -19.83 5.11
N TYR A 246 -5.55 -19.78 4.24
CA TYR A 246 -5.42 -19.24 2.88
C TYR A 246 -6.41 -18.13 2.61
N PHE A 247 -7.71 -18.37 2.80
CA PHE A 247 -8.75 -17.49 2.29
C PHE A 247 -8.79 -16.13 3.00
N ILE A 248 -8.95 -16.12 4.33
CA ILE A 248 -9.05 -14.88 5.13
C ILE A 248 -7.74 -14.07 5.06
N PRO A 249 -6.55 -14.65 5.30
CA PRO A 249 -5.31 -13.88 5.33
C PRO A 249 -4.87 -13.34 3.97
N ASP A 250 -5.44 -13.83 2.87
CA ASP A 250 -5.14 -13.34 1.53
C ASP A 250 -6.16 -12.29 1.09
N ILE A 251 -7.47 -12.55 1.27
CA ILE A 251 -8.53 -11.67 0.77
C ILE A 251 -8.59 -10.36 1.55
N ILE A 252 -8.59 -10.43 2.89
CA ILE A 252 -8.75 -9.22 3.71
C ILE A 252 -7.63 -8.23 3.40
N PRO A 253 -6.34 -8.60 3.45
CA PRO A 253 -5.29 -7.65 3.12
C PRO A 253 -5.38 -7.11 1.70
N THR A 254 -5.70 -7.97 0.72
CA THR A 254 -5.80 -7.57 -0.69
C THR A 254 -6.92 -6.55 -0.92
N LEU A 255 -8.11 -6.78 -0.36
CA LEU A 255 -9.23 -5.85 -0.46
C LEU A 255 -8.86 -4.49 0.15
N VAL A 256 -8.24 -4.49 1.33
CA VAL A 256 -7.90 -3.23 1.98
C VAL A 256 -6.77 -2.51 1.23
N GLN A 257 -5.79 -3.21 0.66
CA GLN A 257 -4.77 -2.60 -0.21
C GLN A 257 -5.39 -1.90 -1.42
N ILE A 258 -6.34 -2.55 -2.10
CA ILE A 258 -7.05 -2.00 -3.26
C ILE A 258 -7.85 -0.75 -2.86
N ILE A 259 -8.62 -0.82 -1.76
CA ILE A 259 -9.41 0.32 -1.25
C ILE A 259 -8.50 1.52 -0.96
N ILE A 260 -7.37 1.29 -0.31
CA ILE A 260 -6.44 2.35 0.07
C ILE A 260 -5.81 3.03 -1.14
N ILE A 261 -5.36 2.25 -2.12
CA ILE A 261 -4.74 2.81 -3.31
C ILE A 261 -5.74 3.62 -4.11
N HIS A 262 -6.97 3.12 -4.26
CA HIS A 262 -8.03 3.90 -4.92
C HIS A 262 -8.37 5.18 -4.17
N THR A 263 -8.38 5.16 -2.84
CA THR A 263 -8.67 6.34 -2.02
C THR A 263 -7.55 7.37 -2.12
N ASN A 264 -6.29 6.93 -2.03
CA ASN A 264 -5.13 7.83 -2.14
C ASN A 264 -5.03 8.46 -3.53
N MET A 265 -5.22 7.67 -4.59
CA MET A 265 -5.20 8.19 -5.96
C MET A 265 -6.32 9.19 -6.24
N LYS A 266 -7.44 9.12 -5.51
CA LYS A 266 -8.50 10.12 -5.63
C LYS A 266 -8.06 11.45 -5.02
N ASN A 267 -7.46 11.42 -3.84
CA ASN A 267 -6.99 12.61 -3.15
C ASN A 267 -5.87 13.33 -3.93
N GLU A 268 -4.89 12.60 -4.48
CA GLU A 268 -3.82 13.21 -5.28
C GLU A 268 -4.34 13.94 -6.53
N VAL A 269 -5.38 13.40 -7.18
CA VAL A 269 -6.02 14.05 -8.32
C VAL A 269 -6.77 15.31 -7.89
N GLU A 270 -7.41 15.30 -6.71
CA GLU A 270 -8.09 16.48 -6.16
C GLU A 270 -7.08 17.56 -5.76
N ASP A 271 -5.97 17.18 -5.12
CA ASP A 271 -4.88 18.09 -4.76
C ASP A 271 -4.25 18.72 -6.01
N ASN A 272 -3.92 17.91 -7.03
CA ASN A 272 -3.36 18.42 -8.30
C ASN A 272 -4.35 19.34 -9.05
N LYS A 273 -5.65 19.01 -9.04
CA LYS A 273 -6.67 19.90 -9.61
C LYS A 273 -6.78 21.22 -8.87
N PHE A 274 -6.69 21.20 -7.55
CA PHE A 274 -6.70 22.42 -6.75
C PHE A 274 -5.50 23.31 -7.08
N PHE A 275 -4.30 22.74 -7.21
CA PHE A 275 -3.12 23.49 -7.66
C PHE A 275 -3.28 24.04 -9.07
N ASN A 276 -3.74 23.23 -10.04
CA ASN A 276 -3.93 23.70 -11.41
C ASN A 276 -4.96 24.83 -11.46
N ASN A 277 -6.07 24.71 -10.75
CA ASN A 277 -7.09 25.77 -10.69
C ASN A 277 -6.52 27.08 -10.11
N LEU A 278 -5.62 27.03 -9.11
CA LEU A 278 -4.97 28.23 -8.58
C LEU A 278 -4.10 28.96 -9.61
N TYR A 279 -3.43 28.22 -10.51
CA TYR A 279 -2.61 28.83 -11.56
C TYR A 279 -3.40 29.22 -12.80
N ASP A 280 -4.47 28.50 -13.12
CA ASP A 280 -5.37 28.83 -14.23
C ASP A 280 -6.12 30.14 -13.92
N ASP A 281 -6.57 30.33 -12.66
CA ASP A 281 -7.21 31.57 -12.20
C ASP A 281 -6.26 32.80 -12.25
N GLU A 282 -4.94 32.61 -12.06
CA GLU A 282 -3.96 33.69 -12.14
C GLU A 282 -3.69 34.12 -13.60
N ASN A 283 -3.73 33.19 -14.56
CA ASN A 283 -3.47 33.51 -15.97
C ASN A 283 -4.66 34.16 -16.69
N GLU A 284 -5.89 33.95 -16.22
CA GLU A 284 -7.09 34.57 -16.81
C GLU A 284 -7.22 36.07 -16.47
N MET A 285 -6.54 36.58 -15.44
CA MET A 285 -6.63 38.00 -15.06
C MET A 285 -5.71 38.92 -15.86
N ASP A 286 -4.61 38.44 -16.44
CA ASP A 286 -3.65 39.28 -17.19
C ASP A 286 -4.01 39.49 -18.68
N ASP A 287 -4.96 38.73 -19.24
CA ASP A 287 -5.37 38.85 -20.66
C ASP A 287 -6.63 39.74 -20.86
N SER A 288 -7.13 40.38 -19.80
CA SER A 288 -8.32 41.25 -19.86
C SER A 288 -8.02 42.76 -19.92
N GLY A 289 -6.75 43.14 -20.14
CA GLY A 289 -6.25 44.50 -19.97
C GLY A 289 -5.84 45.29 -21.23
N VAL A 290 -6.05 44.79 -22.45
CA VAL A 290 -5.82 45.59 -23.68
C VAL A 290 -6.98 45.40 -24.65
N THR A 291 -8.14 45.97 -24.32
CA THR A 291 -9.08 46.43 -25.35
C THR A 291 -8.42 47.60 -26.06
N ASN A 292 -7.76 47.28 -27.18
CA ASN A 292 -7.24 48.25 -28.13
C ASN A 292 -8.45 48.87 -28.86
N ASP A 293 -9.11 49.83 -28.21
CA ASP A 293 -10.04 50.75 -28.87
C ASP A 293 -9.22 51.72 -29.70
N GLY A 294 -8.92 51.32 -30.94
CA GLY A 294 -8.19 52.14 -31.89
C GLY A 294 -8.24 51.51 -33.27
N ASP A 295 -9.23 51.96 -34.04
CA ASP A 295 -9.39 51.79 -35.49
C ASP A 295 -8.06 51.60 -36.23
N GLU A 296 -7.93 50.56 -37.04
CA GLU A 296 -7.29 50.71 -38.35
C GLU A 296 -7.66 49.58 -39.32
N ASP A 297 -7.77 50.00 -40.57
CA ASP A 297 -8.47 49.42 -41.69
C ASP A 297 -7.87 48.12 -42.25
N TYR A 298 -8.78 47.24 -42.69
CA TYR A 298 -8.79 46.67 -44.04
C TYR A 298 -7.43 46.31 -44.69
N TYR A 299 -6.94 45.08 -44.52
CA TYR A 299 -6.31 44.35 -45.65
C TYR A 299 -6.46 42.83 -45.54
N ASN A 300 -7.18 42.33 -46.52
CA ASN A 300 -7.31 40.95 -46.96
C ASN A 300 -5.91 40.40 -47.35
N ASN A 301 -5.38 39.41 -46.63
CA ASN A 301 -4.28 38.60 -47.17
C ASN A 301 -4.47 37.10 -46.89
N LYS A 302 -4.99 36.45 -47.91
CA LYS A 302 -5.15 35.02 -48.09
C LYS A 302 -3.79 34.42 -48.43
N ASN A 303 -3.00 34.01 -47.44
CA ASN A 303 -1.81 33.20 -47.68
C ASN A 303 -2.05 31.73 -47.33
N THR A 304 -2.43 31.02 -48.39
CA THR A 304 -2.27 29.59 -48.61
C THR A 304 -0.81 29.19 -48.39
N TYR A 305 -0.53 28.37 -47.37
CA TYR A 305 0.71 27.59 -47.33
C TYR A 305 0.44 26.19 -47.86
N ASN A 306 0.64 26.05 -49.18
CA ASN A 306 1.08 24.82 -49.80
C ASN A 306 2.59 24.71 -49.54
N SER A 307 3.02 23.71 -48.79
CA SER A 307 4.42 23.28 -48.79
C SER A 307 4.49 21.88 -49.37
N THR A 308 4.72 21.89 -50.68
CA THR A 308 5.12 20.79 -51.53
C THR A 308 6.45 20.23 -51.04
N SER A 309 6.53 18.91 -51.14
CA SER A 309 7.70 18.05 -50.96
C SER A 309 8.82 18.29 -51.99
N THR A 310 9.98 17.69 -51.66
CA THR A 310 11.16 17.28 -52.49
C THR A 310 12.45 18.12 -52.33
N PRO A 311 13.64 17.61 -52.73
CA PRO A 311 14.36 16.45 -52.16
C PRO A 311 15.89 16.71 -51.98
N ASN A 312 16.59 15.78 -51.31
CA ASN A 312 18.02 15.39 -51.47
C ASN A 312 19.19 16.42 -51.56
N GLY A 313 20.25 16.11 -50.80
CA GLY A 313 21.65 16.51 -51.01
C GLY A 313 22.08 17.68 -50.12
N SER A 314 23.28 17.78 -49.54
CA SER A 314 24.52 16.99 -49.61
C SER A 314 25.44 17.44 -48.46
N ILE A 315 26.37 16.56 -48.12
CA ILE A 315 27.54 16.71 -47.23
C ILE A 315 28.29 18.03 -47.44
N VAL A 316 28.62 18.74 -46.36
CA VAL A 316 29.83 19.58 -46.21
C VAL A 316 30.28 19.55 -44.75
N ASP A 317 31.46 19.00 -44.50
CA ASP A 317 32.25 19.15 -43.28
C ASP A 317 32.67 20.62 -43.12
N ASN A 318 32.61 21.18 -41.92
CA ASN A 318 33.52 22.25 -41.50
C ASN A 318 33.67 22.28 -39.98
N GLU A 319 34.88 21.90 -39.61
CA GLU A 319 35.64 22.12 -38.40
C GLU A 319 35.74 23.62 -38.08
N TYR A 320 35.33 24.04 -36.87
CA TYR A 320 35.79 25.26 -36.23
C TYR A 320 35.82 25.05 -34.71
N ASP A 321 37.04 25.14 -34.18
CA ASP A 321 37.35 25.38 -32.78
C ASP A 321 36.75 26.73 -32.35
N ASP A 322 36.09 26.77 -31.20
CA ASP A 322 35.98 27.99 -30.40
C ASP A 322 35.80 27.64 -28.91
N GLU A 323 36.86 27.94 -28.15
CA GLU A 323 36.90 28.00 -26.70
C GLU A 323 35.90 29.07 -26.19
N TYR A 324 34.89 28.64 -25.43
CA TYR A 324 33.99 29.56 -24.73
C TYR A 324 33.99 29.28 -23.22
N HIS A 325 34.70 30.15 -22.49
CA HIS A 325 34.62 30.28 -21.03
C HIS A 325 33.33 31.04 -20.64
N PRO A 326 32.51 30.55 -19.69
CA PRO A 326 31.53 31.39 -19.03
C PRO A 326 32.00 31.79 -17.63
N HIS A 327 32.37 33.07 -17.50
CA HIS A 327 32.33 33.80 -16.23
C HIS A 327 30.88 34.22 -15.97
N TYR A 328 30.25 33.75 -14.89
CA TYR A 328 29.07 34.40 -14.34
C TYR A 328 29.15 34.47 -12.82
N GLY A 329 29.47 35.67 -12.33
CA GLY A 329 29.20 36.11 -10.97
C GLY A 329 27.71 36.45 -10.84
N GLY A 330 26.98 35.66 -10.07
CA GLY A 330 25.58 35.89 -9.73
C GLY A 330 25.44 36.53 -8.36
N SER A 331 25.14 37.82 -8.33
CA SER A 331 24.72 38.59 -7.16
C SER A 331 23.41 38.01 -6.60
N THR A 332 23.42 37.52 -5.37
CA THR A 332 22.22 37.05 -4.67
C THR A 332 21.43 38.24 -4.11
N LYS A 333 20.45 38.72 -4.89
CA LYS A 333 19.37 39.59 -4.40
C LYS A 333 18.51 38.80 -3.42
N LYS A 334 18.56 39.18 -2.14
CA LYS A 334 17.66 38.71 -1.08
C LYS A 334 16.28 39.35 -1.31
N ILE A 335 15.33 38.59 -1.84
CA ILE A 335 13.92 39.01 -1.87
C ILE A 335 13.33 38.65 -0.51
N GLN A 336 13.05 39.67 0.30
CA GLN A 336 12.35 39.56 1.56
C GLN A 336 10.85 39.62 1.27
N PHE A 337 10.16 38.48 1.39
CA PHE A 337 8.70 38.41 1.33
C PHE A 337 8.15 38.72 2.73
N ASP A 338 7.58 39.91 2.88
CA ASP A 338 6.75 40.25 4.05
C ASP A 338 5.33 39.71 3.79
N PHE A 339 4.98 38.61 4.47
CA PHE A 339 3.60 38.12 4.52
C PHE A 339 2.76 39.04 5.42
N SER A 340 2.08 40.01 4.83
CA SER A 340 1.02 40.76 5.50
C SER A 340 -0.28 39.94 5.43
N ASN A 341 -0.64 39.34 6.55
CA ASN A 341 -1.82 38.49 6.70
C ASN A 341 -3.09 39.37 6.82
N ASN A 342 -3.77 39.60 5.69
CA ASN A 342 -5.02 40.34 5.65
C ASN A 342 -6.21 39.38 5.91
N ASN A 343 -6.62 39.32 7.17
CA ASN A 343 -7.77 38.54 7.63
C ASN A 343 -9.09 39.25 7.26
N ASN A 344 -9.69 38.88 6.14
CA ASN A 344 -11.08 39.23 5.84
C ASN A 344 -12.00 38.01 6.01
N ASN A 345 -12.68 37.99 7.14
CA ASN A 345 -13.83 37.14 7.42
C ASN A 345 -14.95 37.40 6.40
N ARG A 346 -15.21 36.44 5.52
CA ARG A 346 -16.45 36.39 4.72
C ARG A 346 -17.26 35.16 5.10
N SER A 347 -18.23 35.37 5.97
CA SER A 347 -19.30 34.44 6.31
C SER A 347 -20.21 34.22 5.08
N ASN A 348 -20.18 33.03 4.50
CA ASN A 348 -21.21 32.58 3.57
C ASN A 348 -22.17 31.64 4.30
N THR A 349 -23.39 32.14 4.51
CA THR A 349 -24.58 31.38 4.85
C THR A 349 -25.03 30.57 3.64
N THR A 350 -24.96 29.23 3.73
CA THR A 350 -25.72 28.33 2.86
C THR A 350 -26.86 27.70 3.66
N SER A 351 -28.06 28.09 3.26
CA SER A 351 -29.34 27.43 3.50
C SER A 351 -29.26 25.96 3.06
N SER A 352 -29.60 25.05 3.96
CA SER A 352 -30.04 23.69 3.64
C SER A 352 -31.17 23.34 4.60
N GLY A 353 -32.36 23.11 4.03
CA GLY A 353 -33.54 22.66 4.73
C GLY A 353 -33.46 21.20 5.19
N ASP A 354 -34.22 20.95 6.24
CA ASP A 354 -34.95 19.73 6.59
C ASP A 354 -34.26 18.37 6.41
N LEU A 355 -33.85 17.79 7.54
CA LEU A 355 -34.32 16.47 7.97
C LEU A 355 -33.99 16.25 9.45
N SER A 356 -35.01 16.41 10.28
CA SER A 356 -35.04 16.07 11.70
C SER A 356 -35.05 14.55 11.90
N PHE A 357 -34.11 14.03 12.68
CA PHE A 357 -34.29 12.78 13.41
C PHE A 357 -34.07 13.03 14.90
N ILE A 358 -35.06 12.61 15.66
CA ILE A 358 -35.29 12.82 17.09
C ILE A 358 -34.22 12.08 17.91
N GLN A 359 -33.54 12.79 18.82
CA GLN A 359 -32.83 12.17 19.94
C GLN A 359 -33.33 12.78 21.25
N ASN A 360 -33.91 11.90 22.06
CA ASN A 360 -34.61 12.19 23.30
C ASN A 360 -33.69 12.76 24.41
N ASP A 361 -34.34 13.57 25.24
CA ASP A 361 -33.99 14.13 26.54
C ASP A 361 -33.15 13.22 27.46
N ARG A 362 -32.06 13.72 28.07
CA ARG A 362 -32.01 14.44 29.37
C ARG A 362 -32.72 13.71 30.52
N LEU A 363 -31.97 13.28 31.54
CA LEU A 363 -32.03 13.82 32.92
C LEU A 363 -31.14 13.04 33.91
N SER A 364 -30.81 13.74 35.01
CA SER A 364 -30.16 13.34 36.26
C SER A 364 -28.65 13.61 36.37
N ASP A 365 -28.14 14.10 37.49
CA ASP A 365 -28.70 14.98 38.50
C ASP A 365 -27.55 15.70 39.18
N ARG A 366 -27.89 16.85 39.73
CA ARG A 366 -27.03 17.85 40.34
C ARG A 366 -26.96 17.58 41.84
N GLU A 367 -25.81 17.19 42.37
CA GLU A 367 -25.55 17.27 43.81
C GLU A 367 -24.41 18.24 44.11
N SER A 368 -24.81 19.30 44.80
CA SER A 368 -23.99 20.27 45.52
C SER A 368 -23.53 19.69 46.85
N GLY A 369 -22.24 19.75 47.14
CA GLY A 369 -21.67 19.40 48.44
C GLY A 369 -20.57 20.39 48.83
N ASN A 370 -20.97 21.38 49.62
CA ASN A 370 -20.15 22.42 50.23
C ASN A 370 -19.42 21.89 51.48
N GLY A 371 -18.20 22.34 51.74
CA GLY A 371 -17.64 22.38 53.10
C GLY A 371 -16.21 21.88 53.26
N GLY A 372 -15.40 22.65 53.99
CA GLY A 372 -14.37 22.08 54.86
C GLY A 372 -12.94 22.55 54.65
N SER A 373 -12.62 23.71 55.21
CA SER A 373 -11.26 24.13 55.58
C SER A 373 -10.64 23.15 56.59
N THR A 374 -9.36 22.80 56.43
CA THR A 374 -8.26 23.04 57.42
C THR A 374 -7.07 22.07 57.25
N HIS A 375 -5.91 22.57 57.71
CA HIS A 375 -4.75 21.85 58.23
C HIS A 375 -3.60 21.42 57.30
N THR A 376 -2.63 22.34 57.24
CA THR A 376 -1.18 22.14 57.37
C THR A 376 -0.78 20.90 58.17
N THR A 377 0.09 20.04 57.63
CA THR A 377 1.10 19.29 58.39
C THR A 377 2.28 18.94 57.49
N GLN A 378 3.46 19.47 57.84
CA GLN A 378 4.76 19.02 57.39
C GLN A 378 5.07 17.63 57.95
N THR A 379 5.71 16.77 57.17
CA THR A 379 6.64 15.68 57.54
C THR A 379 6.92 14.92 56.23
N LYS A 380 8.06 14.30 55.93
CA LYS A 380 9.34 14.07 56.59
C LYS A 380 10.23 13.47 55.48
N LYS A 381 11.53 13.78 55.52
CA LYS A 381 12.59 13.12 54.75
C LYS A 381 12.45 11.60 54.78
N GLU A 382 12.64 10.95 53.62
CA GLU A 382 13.25 9.63 53.60
C GLU A 382 14.13 9.47 52.36
N SER A 383 15.43 9.42 52.64
CA SER A 383 16.52 9.01 51.76
C SER A 383 16.61 7.49 51.76
N THR A 384 16.84 6.87 50.59
CA THR A 384 17.24 5.46 50.51
C THR A 384 18.31 5.31 49.42
N PRO A 385 19.33 4.45 49.63
CA PRO A 385 20.66 4.67 49.04
C PRO A 385 20.92 3.84 47.78
N LEU A 386 21.96 4.28 47.07
CA LEU A 386 22.75 3.53 46.11
C LEU A 386 23.18 2.17 46.67
N ILE A 387 22.95 1.10 45.89
CA ILE A 387 23.74 -0.12 45.94
C ILE A 387 24.34 -0.33 44.56
N SER A 388 25.65 -0.18 44.48
CA SER A 388 26.51 -0.68 43.41
C SER A 388 26.75 -2.17 43.61
N LYS A 389 26.54 -2.97 42.56
CA LYS A 389 27.39 -4.12 42.21
C LYS A 389 27.28 -4.38 40.73
#